data_AF-A0A532U2D0-F1
#
_entry.id   AF-A0A532U2D0-F1
#
_cell.length_a   1.000
_cell.length_b   1.000
_cell.length_c   1.000
_cell.angle_alpha   90.00
_cell.angle_beta   90.00
_cell.angle_gamma   90.00
#
_symmetry.space_group_name_H-M   'P 1'
#
loop_
_entity.id
_entity.type
_entity.pdbx_description
1 polymer ?
#
loop_
_entity_poly.entity_id
_entity_poly.type
_entity_poly.pdbx_seq_one_letter_code
_entity_poly.pdbx_strand_id
1 'polypeptide(L)'
;MPERIELFEQFYWGYLMKKIKMLTGREIDLDGDLMAIIESLYQEVVLKKELKHTYKDIKEEIENIVAQMPEADRNTYLVESLFLNSVIYENQMIDAFIKGLKKRVKQD
;
A
#
# COMPACT_ATOMS: atom_id res chain seq x y z
N MET A 1 20.61 31.14 -14.67
CA MET A 1 20.13 29.96 -13.90
C MET A 1 19.16 29.07 -14.71
N PRO A 2 19.42 28.71 -15.98
CA PRO A 2 18.58 27.77 -16.72
C PRO A 2 18.77 26.30 -16.26
N GLU A 3 19.97 25.92 -15.80
CA GLU A 3 20.28 24.55 -15.38
C GLU A 3 19.47 24.04 -14.17
N ARG A 4 19.00 24.94 -13.29
CA ARG A 4 18.13 24.53 -12.16
C ARG A 4 16.71 24.21 -12.60
N ILE A 5 16.21 24.84 -13.66
CA ILE A 5 14.86 24.59 -14.18
C ILE A 5 14.84 23.29 -14.96
N GLU A 6 15.89 23.01 -15.74
CA GLU A 6 16.05 21.71 -16.44
C GLU A 6 16.22 20.53 -15.48
N LEU A 7 16.93 20.70 -14.35
CA LEU A 7 17.00 19.67 -13.31
C LEU A 7 15.66 19.48 -12.59
N PHE A 8 14.93 20.56 -12.34
CA PHE A 8 13.60 20.49 -11.72
C PHE A 8 12.60 19.81 -12.66
N GLU A 9 12.66 20.14 -13.95
CA GLU A 9 11.85 19.49 -14.98
C GLU A 9 12.29 18.04 -15.22
N GLN A 10 13.57 17.68 -15.30
CA GLN A 10 13.99 16.27 -15.38
C GLN A 10 13.61 15.47 -14.13
N PHE A 11 13.62 16.09 -12.95
CA PHE A 11 13.16 15.46 -11.70
C PHE A 11 11.63 15.29 -11.70
N TYR A 12 10.87 16.29 -12.17
CA TYR A 12 9.42 16.24 -12.33
C TYR A 12 8.93 15.33 -13.48
N TRP A 13 9.66 15.29 -14.60
CA TRP A 13 9.42 14.36 -15.72
C TRP A 13 9.91 12.94 -15.36
N GLY A 14 10.90 12.79 -14.47
CA GLY A 14 11.23 11.50 -13.84
C GLY A 14 10.12 11.00 -12.89
N TYR A 15 9.35 11.95 -12.35
CA TYR A 15 8.07 11.81 -11.64
C TYR A 15 6.85 11.95 -12.56
N LEU A 16 7.00 11.75 -13.88
CA LEU A 16 5.87 11.48 -14.77
C LEU A 16 5.08 10.35 -14.11
N MET A 17 3.85 10.64 -13.65
CA MET A 17 2.99 9.73 -12.90
C MET A 17 2.98 8.36 -13.57
N LYS A 18 3.80 7.45 -13.06
CA LYS A 18 3.98 6.13 -13.67
C LYS A 18 2.75 5.34 -13.30
N LYS A 19 2.11 4.76 -14.29
CA LYS A 19 0.92 3.94 -14.07
C LYS A 19 1.28 2.48 -14.04
N ILE A 20 0.71 1.77 -13.09
CA ILE A 20 0.70 0.30 -13.05
C ILE A 20 -0.70 -0.20 -13.32
N LYS A 21 -0.80 -1.43 -13.84
CA LYS A 21 -2.08 -2.03 -14.20
C LYS A 21 -2.35 -3.28 -13.38
N MET A 22 -3.50 -3.31 -12.73
CA MET A 22 -4.01 -4.49 -12.04
C MET A 22 -4.44 -5.57 -13.06
N LEU A 23 -4.58 -6.83 -12.63
CA LEU A 23 -5.02 -7.93 -13.51
C LEU A 23 -6.43 -7.71 -14.06
N THR A 24 -7.28 -6.97 -13.34
CA THR A 24 -8.61 -6.56 -13.81
C THR A 24 -8.58 -5.46 -14.87
N GLY A 25 -7.41 -4.85 -15.07
CA GLY A 25 -7.17 -3.78 -16.02
C GLY A 25 -7.27 -2.36 -15.44
N ARG A 26 -7.56 -2.22 -14.14
CA ARG A 26 -7.52 -0.92 -13.45
C ARG A 26 -6.11 -0.34 -13.44
N GLU A 27 -5.99 0.95 -13.69
CA GLU A 27 -4.74 1.69 -13.57
C GLU A 27 -4.60 2.32 -12.19
N ILE A 28 -3.38 2.36 -11.66
CA ILE A 28 -3.02 3.04 -10.41
C ILE A 28 -1.80 3.91 -10.70
N ASP A 29 -1.84 5.16 -10.23
CA ASP A 29 -0.71 6.07 -10.31
C ASP A 29 0.32 5.75 -9.21
N LEU A 30 1.61 5.75 -9.56
CA LEU A 30 2.73 5.61 -8.63
C LEU A 30 3.21 6.99 -8.19
N ASP A 31 2.47 7.62 -7.29
CA ASP A 31 2.73 8.96 -6.74
C ASP A 31 3.30 8.94 -5.31
N GLY A 32 3.59 7.75 -4.79
CA GLY A 32 3.99 7.54 -3.40
C GLY A 32 2.82 7.41 -2.42
N ASP A 33 1.57 7.28 -2.87
CA ASP A 33 0.45 6.95 -1.97
C ASP A 33 0.21 5.44 -1.88
N LEU A 34 0.75 4.79 -0.85
CA LEU A 34 0.47 3.36 -0.61
C LEU A 34 -1.01 3.07 -0.38
N MET A 35 -1.78 4.03 0.16
CA MET A 35 -3.19 3.81 0.46
C MET A 35 -4.01 3.62 -0.82
N ALA A 36 -3.68 4.34 -1.89
CA ALA A 36 -4.31 4.16 -3.20
C ALA A 36 -4.11 2.73 -3.76
N ILE A 37 -2.94 2.12 -3.51
CA ILE A 37 -2.66 0.73 -3.89
C ILE A 37 -3.50 -0.24 -3.04
N ILE A 38 -3.52 -0.05 -1.72
CA ILE A 38 -4.28 -0.91 -0.79
C ILE A 38 -5.78 -0.84 -1.09
N GLU A 39 -6.31 0.36 -1.34
CA GLU A 39 -7.71 0.55 -1.71
C GLU A 39 -8.04 -0.15 -3.02
N SER A 40 -7.16 -0.03 -4.02
CA SER A 40 -7.35 -0.70 -5.31
C SER A 40 -7.33 -2.23 -5.16
N LEU A 41 -6.43 -2.79 -4.34
CA LEU A 41 -6.42 -4.21 -3.99
C LEU A 41 -7.74 -4.65 -3.33
N TYR A 42 -8.25 -3.87 -2.39
CA TYR A 42 -9.51 -4.15 -1.73
C TYR A 42 -10.69 -4.12 -2.72
N GLN A 43 -10.78 -3.09 -3.56
CA GLN A 43 -11.88 -2.96 -4.53
C GLN A 43 -11.83 -4.06 -5.60
N GLU A 44 -10.66 -4.32 -6.17
CA GLU A 44 -10.51 -5.19 -7.34
C GLU A 44 -10.36 -6.67 -7.01
N VAL A 45 -9.71 -7.02 -5.89
CA VAL A 45 -9.51 -8.42 -5.51
C VAL A 45 -10.53 -8.87 -4.47
N VAL A 46 -10.82 -8.05 -3.47
CA VAL A 46 -11.68 -8.45 -2.35
C VAL A 46 -13.16 -8.26 -2.69
N LEU A 47 -13.57 -7.06 -3.12
CA LEU A 47 -14.98 -6.75 -3.40
C LEU A 47 -15.48 -7.37 -4.71
N LYS A 48 -14.74 -7.23 -5.82
CA LYS A 48 -15.19 -7.79 -7.12
C LYS A 48 -15.24 -9.32 -7.15
N LYS A 49 -14.48 -10.01 -6.29
CA LYS A 49 -14.60 -11.47 -6.10
C LYS A 49 -15.65 -11.85 -5.04
N GLU A 50 -16.54 -10.94 -4.64
CA GLU A 50 -17.58 -11.15 -3.63
C GLU A 50 -17.04 -11.73 -2.31
N LEU A 51 -15.86 -11.30 -1.87
CA LEU A 51 -15.16 -11.85 -0.69
C LEU A 51 -14.75 -13.33 -0.80
N LYS A 52 -14.92 -13.98 -1.96
CA LYS A 52 -14.46 -15.36 -2.25
C LYS A 52 -13.01 -15.40 -2.75
N HIS A 53 -12.26 -14.32 -2.58
CA HIS A 53 -10.85 -14.28 -2.94
C HIS A 53 -10.04 -15.24 -2.06
N THR A 54 -9.02 -15.85 -2.65
CA THR A 54 -8.05 -16.67 -1.94
C THR A 54 -6.81 -15.86 -1.62
N TYR A 55 -5.99 -16.37 -0.70
CA TYR A 55 -4.65 -15.84 -0.47
C TYR A 55 -3.82 -15.76 -1.76
N LYS A 56 -3.95 -16.78 -2.62
CA LYS A 56 -3.26 -16.84 -3.91
C LYS A 56 -3.66 -15.67 -4.82
N ASP A 57 -4.95 -15.33 -4.85
CA ASP A 57 -5.45 -14.21 -5.66
C ASP A 57 -4.85 -12.86 -5.24
N ILE A 58 -4.77 -12.59 -3.94
CA ILE A 58 -4.15 -11.36 -3.43
C ILE A 58 -2.65 -11.36 -3.71
N LYS A 59 -1.99 -12.49 -3.48
CA LYS A 59 -0.54 -12.62 -3.68
C LYS A 59 -0.16 -12.39 -5.15
N GLU A 60 -0.87 -13.02 -6.09
CA GLU A 60 -0.63 -12.84 -7.52
C GLU A 60 -0.85 -11.39 -7.96
N GLU A 61 -1.87 -10.71 -7.42
CA GLU A 61 -2.11 -9.29 -7.72
C GLU A 61 -0.98 -8.39 -7.19
N ILE A 62 -0.52 -8.63 -5.96
CA ILE A 62 0.62 -7.89 -5.39
C ILE A 62 1.90 -8.13 -6.20
N GLU A 63 2.17 -9.38 -6.61
CA GLU A 63 3.33 -9.70 -7.46
C GLU A 63 3.24 -8.99 -8.82
N ASN A 64 2.06 -8.95 -9.44
CA ASN A 64 1.80 -8.21 -10.68
C ASN A 64 2.08 -6.69 -10.51
N ILE A 65 1.62 -6.10 -9.42
CA ILE A 65 1.85 -4.69 -9.08
C ILE A 65 3.36 -4.41 -8.91
N VAL A 66 4.03 -5.19 -8.07
CA VAL A 66 5.45 -4.98 -7.73
C VAL A 66 6.36 -5.20 -8.94
N ALA A 67 6.02 -6.13 -9.85
CA ALA A 67 6.78 -6.39 -11.06
C ALA A 67 6.81 -5.20 -12.05
N GLN A 68 5.80 -4.32 -12.01
CA GLN A 68 5.71 -3.14 -12.87
C GLN A 68 6.39 -1.90 -12.26
N MET A 69 6.67 -1.93 -10.96
CA MET A 69 7.26 -0.79 -10.25
C MET A 69 8.77 -0.68 -10.53
N PRO A 70 9.27 0.52 -10.87
CA PRO A 70 10.69 0.82 -10.84
C PRO A 70 11.32 0.57 -9.46
N GLU A 71 12.62 0.38 -9.41
CA GLU A 71 13.34 0.11 -8.14
C GLU A 71 13.18 1.24 -7.11
N ALA A 72 13.26 2.50 -7.54
CA ALA A 72 13.08 3.65 -6.66
C ALA A 72 11.68 3.66 -6.03
N ASP A 73 10.64 3.44 -6.83
CA ASP A 73 9.25 3.40 -6.38
C ASP A 73 9.01 2.22 -5.43
N ARG A 74 9.55 1.02 -5.74
CA ARG A 74 9.49 -0.14 -4.85
C ARG A 74 10.05 0.14 -3.46
N ASN A 75 11.18 0.84 -3.37
CA ASN A 75 11.77 1.18 -2.09
C ASN A 75 10.87 2.12 -1.29
N THR A 76 10.29 3.14 -1.92
CA THR A 76 9.33 4.06 -1.29
C THR A 76 8.14 3.30 -0.72
N TYR A 77 7.46 2.51 -1.56
CA TYR A 77 6.28 1.75 -1.14
C TYR A 77 6.60 0.66 -0.09
N LEU A 78 7.78 0.04 -0.15
CA LEU A 78 8.21 -0.91 0.88
C LEU A 78 8.36 -0.22 2.24
N VAL A 79 9.03 0.94 2.28
CA VAL A 79 9.19 1.72 3.53
C VAL A 79 7.83 2.11 4.09
N GLU A 80 6.93 2.63 3.25
CA GLU A 80 5.56 2.98 3.66
C GLU A 80 4.78 1.77 4.18
N SER A 81 4.91 0.60 3.55
CA SER A 81 4.20 -0.61 3.97
C SER A 81 4.66 -1.09 5.34
N LEU A 82 5.97 -1.02 5.62
CA LEU A 82 6.54 -1.40 6.90
C LEU A 82 6.11 -0.41 7.99
N PHE A 83 6.10 0.89 7.68
CA PHE A 83 5.58 1.91 8.59
C PHE A 83 4.10 1.66 8.92
N LEU A 84 3.24 1.51 7.92
CA LEU A 84 1.81 1.27 8.12
C LEU A 84 1.56 0.00 8.95
N ASN A 85 2.27 -1.09 8.63
CA ASN A 85 2.16 -2.34 9.37
C ASN A 85 2.61 -2.20 10.83
N SER A 86 3.64 -1.39 11.11
CA SER A 86 4.08 -1.13 12.49
C SER A 86 2.99 -0.40 13.30
N VAL A 87 2.37 0.63 12.72
CA VAL A 87 1.28 1.39 13.35
C VAL A 87 0.05 0.51 13.59
N ILE A 88 -0.31 -0.34 12.63
CA ILE A 88 -1.41 -1.30 12.78
C ILE A 88 -1.11 -2.27 13.93
N TYR A 89 0.09 -2.81 13.98
CA TYR A 89 0.49 -3.76 15.02
C TYR A 89 0.49 -3.13 16.42
N GLU A 90 1.05 -1.93 16.56
CA GLU A 90 1.03 -1.17 17.81
C GLU A 90 -0.40 -0.96 18.31
N ASN A 91 -1.31 -0.53 17.43
CA ASN A 91 -2.72 -0.33 17.75
C ASN A 91 -3.40 -1.64 18.20
N GLN A 92 -3.15 -2.75 17.51
CA GLN A 92 -3.69 -4.07 17.89
C GLN A 92 -3.22 -4.50 19.28
N MET A 93 -1.95 -4.25 19.62
CA MET A 93 -1.39 -4.58 20.94
C MET A 93 -1.98 -3.71 22.05
N ILE A 94 -2.18 -2.41 21.79
CA ILE A 94 -2.87 -1.49 22.72
C ILE A 94 -4.29 -1.98 22.99
N ASP A 95 -5.03 -2.33 21.95
CA ASP A 95 -6.40 -2.86 22.07
C ASP A 95 -6.46 -4.15 22.88
N ALA A 96 -5.53 -5.08 22.63
CA ALA A 96 -5.42 -6.33 23.37
C ALA A 96 -5.15 -6.07 24.86
N PHE A 97 -4.25 -5.13 25.16
CA PHE A 97 -3.93 -4.75 26.53
C PHE A 97 -5.13 -4.15 27.26
N ILE A 98 -5.86 -3.21 26.65
CA ILE A 98 -7.08 -2.61 27.21
C ILE A 98 -8.15 -3.67 27.47
N LYS A 99 -8.37 -4.60 26.53
CA LYS A 99 -9.31 -5.71 26.71
C LYS A 99 -8.89 -6.63 27.88
N GLY A 100 -7.59 -6.88 28.04
CA GLY A 100 -7.04 -7.64 29.16
C GLY A 100 -7.24 -6.96 30.52
N LEU A 101 -7.10 -5.63 30.58
CA LEU A 101 -7.41 -4.85 31.79
C LEU A 101 -8.91 -4.90 32.13
N LYS A 102 -9.79 -4.70 31.13
CA LYS A 102 -11.25 -4.79 31.31
C LYS A 102 -11.73 -6.16 31.80
N LYS A 103 -11.05 -7.25 31.40
CA LYS A 103 -11.35 -8.61 31.88
C LYS A 103 -10.98 -8.80 33.36
N ARG A 104 -9.84 -8.26 33.80
CA ARG A 104 -9.39 -8.32 35.20
C ARG A 104 -10.32 -7.53 36.14
N VAL A 105 -10.69 -6.31 35.76
CA VAL A 105 -11.61 -5.46 36.56
C VAL A 105 -13.02 -6.05 36.72
N LYS A 106 -13.46 -6.98 35.86
CA LYS A 106 -14.77 -7.66 35.99
C LYS A 106 -14.75 -8.92 36.86
N GLN A 107 -13.56 -9.42 37.22
CA GLN A 107 -13.40 -10.63 38.04
C GLN A 107 -13.13 -10.33 39.51
N ASP A 108 -12.85 -9.06 39.83
CA ASP A 108 -12.80 -8.49 41.18
C ASP A 108 -14.15 -7.82 41.52
#